data_AF-A0A2D8BG98-F1
#
_entry.id   AF-A0A2D8BG98-F1
#
_cell.length_a   1.000
_cell.length_b   1.000
_cell.length_c   1.000
_cell.angle_alpha   90.00
_cell.angle_beta   90.00
_cell.angle_gamma   90.00
#
_symmetry.space_group_name_H-M   'P 1'
#
loop_
_entity.id
_entity.type
_entity.pdbx_description
1 polymer ?
#
loop_
_entity_poly.entity_id
_entity_poly.type
_entity_poly.pdbx_seq_one_letter_code
_entity_poly.pdbx_strand_id
1 'polypeptide(L)' 'MRAVGAWCLLLGFGFYIGYSVMYMTWIDLGVYSVSITLVAFGFALNAVSRAPPGDETVM' A
#
# COMPACT_ATOMS: atom_id res chain seq x y z
N MET A 1 4.97 -4.08 11.90
CA MET A 1 4.19 -4.01 10.65
C MET A 1 3.63 -2.62 10.34
N ARG A 2 3.13 -1.85 11.33
CA ARG A 2 2.55 -0.51 11.11
C ARG A 2 3.43 0.46 10.32
N ALA A 3 4.71 0.59 10.69
CA ALA A 3 5.64 1.46 9.99
C ALA A 3 5.83 1.03 8.52
N VAL A 4 5.96 -0.27 8.27
CA VAL A 4 6.09 -0.83 6.90
C VAL A 4 4.84 -0.54 6.07
N GLY A 5 3.65 -0.75 6.64
CA GLY A 5 2.39 -0.39 5.97
C GLY A 5 2.27 1.10 5.66
N ALA A 6 2.70 1.97 6.58
CA ALA A 6 2.74 3.42 6.35
C ALA A 6 3.70 3.81 5.23
N TRP A 7 4.88 3.18 5.15
CA TRP A 7 5.82 3.38 4.04
C TRP A 7 5.28 2.90 2.70
N CYS A 8 4.59 1.76 2.66
CA CYS A 8 3.92 1.29 1.45
C CYS A 8 2.89 2.31 0.94
N LEU A 9 2.07 2.90 1.83
CA LEU A 9 1.12 3.94 1.44
C LEU A 9 1.83 5.21 0.94
N LEU A 10 2.83 5.70 1.68
CA LEU A 10 3.56 6.91 1.33
C LEU A 10 4.25 6.75 -0.04
N LEU A 11 4.92 5.62 -0.27
CA LEU A 11 5.58 5.34 -1.54
C LEU A 11 4.57 5.14 -2.67
N GLY A 12 3.44 4.46 -2.43
CA GLY A 12 2.41 4.25 -3.45
C GLY A 12 1.80 5.57 -3.95
N PHE A 13 1.35 6.43 -3.04
CA PHE A 13 0.81 7.74 -3.39
C PHE A 13 1.88 8.71 -3.90
N GLY A 14 3.06 8.71 -3.27
CA GLY A 14 4.18 9.55 -3.66
C GLY A 14 4.69 9.24 -5.07
N PHE A 15 4.81 7.95 -5.41
CA PHE A 15 5.16 7.52 -6.76
C PHE A 15 4.11 7.94 -7.78
N TYR A 16 2.82 7.69 -7.51
CA TYR A 16 1.74 8.08 -8.43
C TYR A 16 1.76 9.58 -8.74
N ILE A 17 1.74 10.40 -7.69
CA ILE A 17 1.68 11.86 -7.84
C ILE A 17 2.98 12.39 -8.45
N GLY A 18 4.14 11.93 -7.97
CA GLY A 18 5.44 12.37 -8.47
C GLY A 18 5.65 12.04 -9.94
N TYR A 19 5.35 10.81 -10.35
CA TYR A 19 5.46 10.38 -11.74
C TYR A 19 4.46 11.11 -12.63
N SER A 20 3.18 11.18 -12.23
CA SER A 20 2.15 11.86 -13.02
C SER A 20 2.41 13.35 -13.19
N VAL A 21 2.95 14.05 -12.18
CA VAL A 21 3.35 15.45 -12.31
C VAL A 21 4.56 15.61 -13.22
N MET A 22 5.58 14.76 -13.07
CA MET A 22 6.83 14.85 -13.82
C MET A 22 6.64 14.58 -15.33
N TYR A 23 5.80 13.61 -15.67
CA TYR A 23 5.60 13.16 -17.05
C TYR A 23 4.24 13.58 -17.63
N MET A 24 3.39 14.27 -16.86
CA MET A 24 2.00 14.64 -17.24
C MET A 24 1.13 13.45 -17.64
N THR A 25 1.49 12.24 -17.21
CA THR A 25 0.78 10.99 -17.49
C THR A 25 -0.09 10.61 -16.29
N TRP A 26 -1.35 11.05 -16.32
CA TRP A 26 -2.34 10.77 -15.28
C TRP A 26 -3.08 9.46 -15.48
N ILE A 27 -3.18 9.01 -16.74
CA ILE A 27 -3.87 7.77 -17.13
C ILE A 27 -2.85 6.85 -17.80
N ASP A 28 -2.18 6.05 -16.97
CA ASP A 28 -1.19 5.07 -17.42
C ASP A 28 -1.31 3.76 -16.62
N LEU A 29 -1.41 2.64 -17.32
CA LEU A 29 -1.63 1.34 -16.70
C LEU A 29 -0.43 0.87 -15.87
N GLY A 30 0.79 1.20 -16.29
CA GLY A 30 2.02 0.85 -15.57
C GLY A 30 2.12 1.62 -14.25
N VAL A 31 1.90 2.93 -14.30
CA VAL A 31 1.92 3.79 -13.10
C VAL A 31 0.85 3.33 -12.10
N TYR A 32 -0.36 3.04 -12.57
CA TYR A 32 -1.43 2.52 -11.73
C TYR A 32 -1.08 1.17 -11.09
N SER A 33 -0.48 0.25 -11.85
CA SER A 33 -0.14 -1.10 -11.35
C SER A 33 0.86 -1.07 -10.19
N VAL A 34 1.91 -0.23 -10.28
CA VAL A 34 2.89 -0.07 -9.20
C VAL A 34 2.24 0.59 -7.99
N SER A 35 1.47 1.66 -8.22
CA SER A 35 0.82 2.43 -7.15
C SER A 35 -0.21 1.60 -6.38
N ILE A 36 -1.12 0.91 -7.07
CA ILE A 36 -2.19 0.11 -6.45
C ILE A 36 -1.61 -1.04 -5.64
N THR A 37 -0.52 -1.67 -6.10
CA THR A 37 0.14 -2.76 -5.37
C THR A 37 0.66 -2.25 -4.03
N LEU A 38 1.42 -1.16 -4.03
CA LEU A 38 1.95 -0.55 -2.81
C LEU A 38 0.83 -0.10 -1.85
N VAL A 39 -0.23 0.51 -2.39
CA VAL A 39 -1.37 0.96 -1.58
C VAL A 39 -2.09 -0.23 -0.94
N ALA A 40 -2.36 -1.29 -1.71
CA ALA A 40 -3.00 -2.52 -1.22
C ALA A 40 -2.19 -3.19 -0.12
N PHE A 41 -0.87 -3.34 -0.31
CA PHE A 41 0.03 -3.85 0.73
C PHE A 41 0.02 -2.96 1.98
N GLY A 42 -0.01 -1.64 1.82
CA GLY A 42 -0.11 -0.70 2.93
C GLY A 42 -1.33 -0.94 3.81
N PHE A 43 -2.51 -1.12 3.20
CA PHE A 43 -3.74 -1.44 3.92
C PHE A 43 -3.72 -2.85 4.52
N ALA A 44 -3.26 -3.86 3.78
CA ALA A 44 -3.17 -5.23 4.26
C ALA A 44 -2.26 -5.33 5.50
N LEU A 45 -1.07 -4.72 5.46
CA LEU A 45 -0.15 -4.69 6.59
C LEU A 45 -0.71 -3.88 7.77
N ASN A 46 -1.49 -2.84 7.51
CA ASN A 46 -2.19 -2.11 8.57
C ASN A 46 -3.25 -2.99 9.25
N ALA A 47 -4.05 -3.73 8.47
CA ALA A 47 -5.06 -4.64 8.98
C ALA A 47 -4.45 -5.76 9.82
N VAL A 48 -3.42 -6.44 9.30
CA VAL A 48 -2.70 -7.50 10.04
C VAL A 48 -2.08 -6.95 11.32
N SER A 49 -1.58 -5.72 11.31
CA SER A 49 -1.02 -5.11 12.53
C SER A 49 -2.02 -4.82 13.64
N ARG A 50 -3.32 -4.90 13.34
CA ARG A 50 -4.43 -4.68 14.27
C ARG A 50 -5.24 -5.95 14.53
N ALA A 51 -4.86 -7.07 13.91
CA ALA A 51 -5.53 -8.34 14.12
C ALA A 51 -5.40 -8.76 15.60
N PRO A 52 -6.49 -9.17 16.26
CA PRO A 52 -6.42 -9.77 17.58
C PRO A 52 -5.54 -11.03 17.55
N PRO A 53 -4.90 -11.42 18.68
CA PRO A 53 -4.29 -12.74 18.80
C PRO A 53 -5.34 -13.80 18.46
N GLY A 54 -5.02 -14.75 17.57
CA GLY A 54 -5.94 -15.83 17.21
C GLY A 54 -6.27 -16.68 18.44
N ASP A 55 -7.55 -17.00 18.63
CA ASP A 55 -7.99 -17.89 19.70
C ASP A 55 -7.45 -19.30 19.41
N GLU A 56 -6.50 -19.74 20.25
CA GLU A 56 -5.80 -21.02 20.16
C GLU A 56 -6.65 -22.22 20.64
N THR A 57 -7.93 -22.00 20.99
CA THR A 57 -8.82 -23.00 21.62
C THR A 57 -9.49 -24.00 20.66
N VAL A 58 -9.13 -24.00 19.38
CA VAL A 58 -9.53 -25.04 18.41
C VAL A 58 -8.32 -25.84 17.94
N MET A 59 -7.67 -26.53 18.90
CA MET A 59 -6.89 -27.74 18.66
C MET A 59 -7.61 -28.94 19.27
#